data_AF-A0AAU6ESE2-F1
#
_entry.id   AF-A0AAU6ESE2-F1
#
_cell.length_a   1.000
_cell.length_b   1.000
_cell.length_c   1.000
_cell.angle_alpha   90.00
_cell.angle_beta   90.00
_cell.angle_gamma   90.00
#
_symmetry.space_group_name_H-M   'P 1'
#
loop_
_entity.id
_entity.type
_entity.pdbx_description
1 polymer ?
#
loop_
_entity_poly.entity_id
_entity_poly.type
_entity_poly.pdbx_seq_one_letter_code
_entity_poly.pdbx_strand_id
1 'polypeptide(L)'
;MTVTRAHELAAQGLPTKRTKELWRTMMAVDTSFFTSYLSEEIRDEGRAQGEAKALLRLLERRAVNVPEEAQERIRACTDIDQLDRWFDRAVTAESAEELFAEE
;
A
#
# COMPACT_ATOMS: atom_id res chain seq x y z
N MET A 1 -10.21 19.99 -13.67
CA MET A 1 -9.37 20.12 -14.90
C MET A 1 -9.15 18.70 -15.39
N THR A 2 -9.57 18.33 -16.60
CA THR A 2 -9.40 16.95 -17.11
C THR A 2 -7.95 16.73 -17.54
N VAL A 3 -7.43 15.51 -17.37
CA VAL A 3 -6.03 15.12 -17.66
C VAL A 3 -5.60 15.54 -19.07
N THR A 4 -6.50 15.40 -20.06
CA THR A 4 -6.29 15.84 -21.44
C THR A 4 -5.94 17.33 -21.56
N ARG A 5 -6.57 18.20 -20.77
CA ARG A 5 -6.36 19.66 -20.82
C ARG A 5 -5.02 20.06 -20.19
N ALA A 6 -4.55 19.32 -19.18
CA ALA A 6 -3.23 19.53 -18.58
C ALA A 6 -2.09 19.14 -19.54
N HIS A 7 -2.26 18.04 -20.28
CA HIS A 7 -1.28 17.56 -21.26
C HIS A 7 -1.05 18.55 -22.42
N GLU A 8 -2.13 19.15 -22.94
CA GLU A 8 -2.04 20.14 -24.03
C GLU A 8 -1.34 21.42 -23.58
N LEU A 9 -1.63 21.90 -22.37
CA LEU A 9 -0.98 23.09 -21.78
C LEU A 9 0.52 22.89 -21.58
N ALA A 10 0.94 21.74 -21.03
CA ALA A 10 2.36 21.42 -20.87
C ALA A 10 3.10 21.33 -22.22
N ALA A 11 2.45 20.79 -23.26
CA ALA A 11 3.05 20.68 -24.60
C ALA A 11 3.30 22.04 -25.29
N GLN A 12 2.56 23.09 -24.92
CA GLN A 12 2.76 24.43 -25.48
C GLN A 12 4.09 25.06 -25.05
N GLY A 13 4.59 24.74 -23.86
CA GLY A 13 5.87 25.24 -23.33
C GLY A 13 7.11 24.55 -23.91
N LEU A 14 6.96 23.50 -24.71
CA LEU A 14 8.09 22.73 -25.23
C LEU A 14 8.71 23.40 -26.47
N PRO A 15 10.04 23.57 -26.52
CA PRO A 15 10.70 24.43 -27.51
C PRO A 15 10.79 23.83 -28.91
N THR A 16 10.70 22.50 -29.07
CA THR A 16 10.89 21.85 -30.37
C THR A 16 9.81 20.83 -30.69
N LYS A 17 9.60 20.59 -32.00
CA LYS A 17 8.69 19.54 -32.49
C LYS A 17 9.06 18.17 -31.94
N ARG A 18 10.35 17.84 -31.90
CA ARG A 18 10.87 16.59 -31.35
C ARG A 18 10.53 16.42 -29.86
N THR A 19 10.64 17.49 -29.07
CA THR A 19 10.28 17.46 -27.64
C THR A 19 8.77 17.27 -27.45
N LYS A 20 7.94 17.89 -28.31
CA LYS A 20 6.48 17.71 -28.30
C LYS A 20 6.06 16.29 -28.69
N GLU A 21 6.74 15.68 -29.67
CA GLU A 21 6.50 14.29 -30.07
C GLU A 21 6.90 13.30 -28.96
N LEU A 22 8.08 13.49 -28.35
CA LEU A 22 8.52 12.66 -27.23
C LEU A 22 7.58 12.78 -26.02
N TRP A 23 7.15 14.00 -25.69
CA TRP A 23 6.15 14.25 -24.67
C TRP A 23 4.82 13.54 -24.96
N ARG A 24 4.34 13.59 -26.21
CA ARG A 24 3.12 12.89 -26.63
C ARG A 24 3.24 11.38 -26.46
N THR A 25 4.38 10.79 -26.80
CA THR A 25 4.66 9.36 -26.59
C THR A 25 4.68 9.01 -25.11
N MET A 26 5.31 9.82 -24.27
CA MET A 26 5.40 9.59 -22.82
C MET A 26 4.04 9.73 -22.13
N MET A 27 3.23 10.72 -22.53
CA MET A 27 1.88 10.96 -21.99
C MET A 27 0.81 10.04 -22.61
N ALA A 28 1.14 9.24 -23.62
CA ALA A 28 0.28 8.17 -24.11
C ALA A 28 0.26 6.96 -23.16
N VAL A 29 1.23 6.87 -22.24
CA VAL A 29 1.17 5.93 -21.11
C VAL A 29 0.10 6.42 -20.14
N ASP A 30 -0.84 5.55 -19.81
CA ASP A 30 -1.85 5.86 -18.80
C ASP A 30 -1.19 5.94 -17.42
N THR A 31 -0.91 7.16 -16.97
CA THR A 31 -0.34 7.44 -15.66
C THR A 31 -1.37 7.39 -14.55
N SER A 32 -2.67 7.25 -14.86
CA SER A 32 -3.73 7.10 -13.86
C SER A 32 -3.50 5.87 -12.98
N PHE A 33 -2.91 4.81 -13.52
CA PHE A 33 -2.45 3.66 -12.74
C PHE A 33 -1.48 4.04 -11.61
N PHE A 34 -0.75 5.15 -11.71
CA PHE A 34 0.21 5.57 -10.69
C PHE A 34 -0.28 6.71 -9.80
N THR A 35 -1.26 7.51 -10.23
CA THR A 35 -1.67 8.74 -9.54
C THR A 35 -3.18 8.86 -9.33
N SER A 36 -3.96 7.86 -9.72
CA SER A 36 -5.41 7.86 -9.45
C SER A 36 -5.69 7.47 -8.01
N TYR A 37 -6.84 7.92 -7.49
CA TYR A 37 -7.36 7.52 -6.19
C TYR A 37 -7.46 5.98 -6.05
N LEU A 38 -7.94 5.29 -7.08
CA LEU A 38 -8.02 3.82 -7.09
C LEU A 38 -6.63 3.18 -6.96
N SER A 39 -5.61 3.78 -7.55
CA SER A 39 -4.24 3.30 -7.44
C SER A 39 -3.63 3.56 -6.06
N GLU A 40 -4.04 4.62 -5.38
CA GLU A 40 -3.68 4.86 -3.97
C GLU A 40 -4.31 3.80 -3.08
N GLU A 41 -5.60 3.54 -3.26
CA GLU A 41 -6.35 2.49 -2.54
C GLU A 41 -5.74 1.10 -2.73
N ILE A 42 -5.40 0.71 -3.95
CA ILE A 42 -4.71 -0.57 -4.24
C ILE A 42 -3.34 -0.65 -3.56
N ARG A 43 -2.61 0.47 -3.45
CA ARG A 43 -1.32 0.50 -2.76
C ARG A 43 -1.49 0.39 -1.25
N ASP A 44 -2.50 1.04 -0.68
CA ASP A 44 -2.84 0.93 0.74
C ASP A 44 -3.24 -0.49 1.11
N GLU A 45 -4.09 -1.13 0.30
CA GLU A 45 -4.45 -2.53 0.47
C GLU A 45 -3.21 -3.43 0.39
N GLY A 46 -2.35 -3.21 -0.61
CA GLY A 46 -1.10 -3.95 -0.75
C GLY A 46 -0.14 -3.76 0.43
N ARG A 47 -0.09 -2.56 1.03
CA ARG A 47 0.68 -2.29 2.25
C ARG A 47 0.11 -3.08 3.42
N ALA A 48 -1.19 -3.00 3.68
CA ALA A 48 -1.83 -3.71 4.77
C ALA A 48 -1.65 -5.24 4.65
N GLN A 49 -1.84 -5.80 3.46
CA GLN A 49 -1.58 -7.22 3.20
C GLN A 49 -0.11 -7.61 3.46
N GLY A 50 0.82 -6.71 3.11
CA GLY A 50 2.25 -6.87 3.37
C GLY A 50 2.57 -6.92 4.87
N GLU A 51 2.05 -5.97 5.64
CA GLU A 51 2.25 -5.88 7.10
C GLU A 51 1.60 -7.07 7.82
N ALA A 52 0.37 -7.45 7.47
CA ALA A 52 -0.29 -8.63 8.00
C ALA A 52 0.54 -9.91 7.79
N LYS A 53 1.13 -10.06 6.59
CA LYS A 53 2.02 -11.18 6.27
C LYS A 53 3.33 -11.13 7.08
N ALA A 54 3.90 -9.94 7.27
CA ALA A 54 5.12 -9.76 8.06
C ALA A 54 4.88 -10.13 9.53
N LEU A 55 3.77 -9.67 10.12
CA LEU A 55 3.34 -10.00 11.47
C LEU A 55 3.15 -11.50 11.68
N LEU A 56 2.39 -12.17 10.81
CA LEU A 56 2.19 -13.63 10.92
C LEU A 56 3.51 -14.39 10.82
N ARG A 57 4.41 -13.97 9.94
CA ARG A 57 5.75 -14.55 9.81
C ARG A 57 6.60 -14.34 11.06
N LEU A 58 6.49 -13.18 11.70
CA LEU A 58 7.18 -12.90 12.97
C LEU A 58 6.70 -13.85 14.07
N LEU A 59 5.38 -14.00 14.23
CA LEU A 59 4.78 -14.89 15.23
C LEU A 59 5.17 -16.35 15.02
N GLU A 60 5.20 -16.81 13.76
CA GLU A 60 5.70 -18.13 13.38
C GLU A 60 7.16 -18.31 13.80
N ARG A 61 8.04 -17.33 13.54
CA ARG A 61 9.45 -17.39 13.94
C ARG A 61 9.67 -17.39 15.44
N ARG A 62 8.76 -16.78 16.19
CA ARG A 62 8.76 -16.78 17.65
C ARG A 62 8.10 -18.02 18.26
N ALA A 63 7.57 -18.92 17.43
CA ALA A 63 6.79 -20.09 17.86
C ALA A 63 5.60 -19.73 18.78
N VAL A 64 5.03 -18.54 18.57
CA VAL A 64 3.78 -18.14 19.25
C VAL A 64 2.63 -18.88 18.59
N ASN A 65 1.79 -19.53 19.40
CA ASN A 65 0.61 -20.19 18.89
C ASN A 65 -0.42 -19.14 18.46
N VAL A 66 -0.73 -19.09 17.16
CA VAL A 66 -1.73 -18.17 16.61
C VAL A 66 -2.92 -18.98 16.10
N PRO A 67 -4.07 -18.98 16.82
CA PRO A 67 -5.26 -19.70 16.38
C PRO A 67 -5.78 -19.14 15.04
N GLU A 68 -6.51 -19.96 14.29
CA GLU A 68 -6.99 -19.61 12.94
C GLU A 68 -7.80 -18.30 12.94
N GLU A 69 -8.67 -18.11 13.92
CA GLU A 69 -9.46 -16.89 14.14
C GLU A 69 -8.57 -15.63 14.25
N ALA A 70 -7.43 -15.72 14.95
CA ALA A 70 -6.48 -14.63 15.06
C ALA A 70 -5.74 -14.39 13.73
N GLN A 71 -5.41 -15.45 12.99
CA GLN A 71 -4.80 -15.31 11.67
C GLN A 71 -5.74 -14.64 10.67
N GLU A 72 -7.02 -15.01 10.67
CA GLU A 72 -8.04 -14.38 9.85
C GLU A 72 -8.22 -12.90 10.21
N ARG A 73 -8.28 -12.59 11.51
CA ARG A 73 -8.34 -11.20 11.99
C ARG A 73 -7.15 -10.36 11.51
N ILE A 74 -5.93 -10.91 11.57
CA ILE A 74 -4.73 -10.22 11.08
C ILE A 74 -4.79 -10.01 9.57
N ARG A 75 -5.18 -11.03 8.79
CA ARG A 75 -5.27 -10.95 7.32
C ARG A 75 -6.37 -10.01 6.82
N ALA A 76 -7.45 -9.87 7.58
CA ALA A 76 -8.58 -9.01 7.23
C ALA A 76 -8.39 -7.54 7.64
N CYS A 77 -7.37 -7.23 8.44
CA CYS A 77 -7.10 -5.87 8.88
C CYS A 77 -6.53 -5.03 7.72
N THR A 78 -7.17 -3.90 7.45
CA THR A 78 -6.73 -2.91 6.44
C THR A 78 -6.17 -1.63 7.07
N ASP A 79 -6.24 -1.50 8.39
CA ASP A 79 -5.67 -0.39 9.15
C ASP A 79 -4.18 -0.65 9.40
N ILE A 80 -3.33 0.07 8.68
CA ILE A 80 -1.87 -0.05 8.76
C ILE A 80 -1.38 0.33 10.17
N ASP A 81 -1.91 1.37 10.78
CA ASP A 81 -1.47 1.80 12.12
C ASP A 81 -1.82 0.74 13.17
N GLN A 82 -2.94 0.02 12.98
CA GLN A 82 -3.30 -1.11 13.84
C GLN A 82 -2.34 -2.30 13.64
N LEU A 83 -1.99 -2.63 12.40
CA LEU A 83 -1.04 -3.68 12.09
C LEU A 83 0.35 -3.37 12.67
N ASP A 84 0.82 -2.13 12.58
CA ASP A 84 2.09 -1.69 13.17
C ASP A 84 2.10 -1.86 14.70
N ARG A 85 1.02 -1.46 15.38
CA ARG A 85 0.89 -1.67 16.83
C ARG A 85 0.94 -3.15 17.20
N TRP A 86 0.27 -4.01 16.43
CA TRP A 86 0.34 -5.46 16.65
C TRP A 86 1.73 -6.02 16.36
N PHE A 87 2.42 -5.49 15.34
CA PHE A 87 3.79 -5.86 15.01
C PHE A 87 4.75 -5.54 16.16
N ASP A 88 4.70 -4.33 16.71
CA ASP A 88 5.53 -3.92 17.84
C ASP A 88 5.30 -4.82 19.07
N ARG A 89 4.03 -5.13 19.39
CA ARG A 89 3.69 -6.07 20.47
C ARG A 89 4.16 -7.49 20.19
N ALA A 90 4.08 -7.92 18.94
CA ALA A 90 4.51 -9.25 18.51
C ALA A 90 6.01 -9.47 18.63
N VAL A 91 6.81 -8.45 18.93
CA VAL A 91 8.24 -8.62 19.26
C VAL A 91 8.42 -9.29 20.64
N THR A 92 7.54 -9.01 21.60
CA THR A 92 7.66 -9.51 22.98
C THR A 92 6.52 -10.44 23.42
N ALA A 93 5.34 -10.37 22.80
CA ALA A 93 4.16 -11.16 23.18
C ALA A 93 4.42 -12.67 23.28
N GLU A 94 3.93 -13.34 24.32
CA GLU A 94 4.05 -14.80 24.47
C GLU A 94 2.85 -15.55 23.89
N SER A 95 1.76 -14.82 23.59
CA SER A 95 0.49 -15.34 23.09
C SER A 95 -0.13 -14.43 22.03
N ALA A 96 -1.10 -14.96 21.28
CA ALA A 96 -1.83 -14.17 20.27
C ALA A 96 -2.79 -13.17 20.92
N GLU A 97 -3.30 -13.48 22.11
CA GLU A 97 -4.19 -12.64 22.90
C GLU A 97 -3.54 -11.33 23.33
N GLU A 98 -2.25 -11.38 23.71
CA GLU A 98 -1.45 -10.20 24.07
C GLU A 98 -1.28 -9.21 22.90
N LEU A 99 -1.36 -9.67 21.66
CA LEU A 99 -1.30 -8.79 20.49
C LEU A 99 -2.50 -7.84 20.43
N PHE A 100 -3.67 -8.40 20.73
CA PHE A 100 -4.95 -7.73 20.61
C PHE A 100 -5.40 -6.99 21.86
N ALA A 101 -4.62 -7.04 22.94
CA ALA A 101 -4.91 -6.26 24.14
C ALA A 101 -5.01 -4.76 23.77
N GLU A 102 -6.13 -4.16 24.13
CA GLU A 102 -6.25 -2.69 24.18
C GLU A 102 -5.45 -2.22 25.40
N GLU A 103 -4.78 -1.07 25.27
CA GLU A 103 -4.08 -0.45 26.40
C GLU A 103 -5.07 -0.02 27.49
#